data_AF-A0A3M7A9U4-F1
#
_entry.id   AF-A0A3M7A9U4-F1
#
_cell.length_a   1.000
_cell.length_b   1.000
_cell.length_c   1.000
_cell.angle_alpha   90.00
_cell.angle_beta   90.00
_cell.angle_gamma   90.00
#
_symmetry.space_group_name_H-M   'P 1'
#
loop_
_entity.id
_entity.type
_entity.pdbx_description
1 polymer ?
#
loop_
_entity_poly.entity_id
_entity_poly.type
_entity_poly.pdbx_seq_one_letter_code
_entity_poly.pdbx_strand_id
1 'polypeptide(L)'
;MTKVKDGNTPCAFPLFLFYCSTTKTTLPFGQSMRFPTKMYARSLLLATLLAILPPTISAQDPAELCGAKSPSIIHAIDTLCGDHHLYVGDNVPVHQVFGDPGEPTQLEISGDCSPAEYIPRDICTRQFYEICVGGNEHGSGVANYGWHEVKCQTWIVMNDPMPPLPTAGMPGAPPG
;
A
#
# COMPACT_ATOMS: atom_id res chain seq x y z
N MET A 1 38.77 2.43 37.66
CA MET A 1 37.86 3.59 37.55
C MET A 1 37.34 3.66 36.13
N THR A 2 36.19 3.05 35.87
CA THR A 2 35.49 3.10 34.58
C THR A 2 34.40 4.16 34.65
N LYS A 3 34.40 5.09 33.69
CA LYS A 3 33.24 5.89 33.35
C LYS A 3 33.16 5.92 31.83
N VAL A 4 32.32 5.05 31.25
CA VAL A 4 31.81 5.24 29.90
C VAL A 4 30.33 5.54 30.03
N LYS A 5 29.94 6.61 29.37
CA LYS A 5 28.69 7.36 29.47
C LYS A 5 27.78 6.83 28.37
N ASP A 6 26.67 6.19 28.76
CA ASP A 6 25.62 5.77 27.83
C ASP A 6 24.92 7.01 27.27
N GLY A 7 24.94 7.15 25.95
CA GLY A 7 24.15 8.14 25.21
C GLY A 7 23.06 7.43 24.42
N ASN A 8 21.86 7.37 25.00
CA ASN A 8 20.64 6.92 24.34
C ASN A 8 20.13 8.04 23.42
N THR A 9 19.88 7.77 22.13
CA THR A 9 19.10 8.66 21.24
C THR A 9 17.84 7.91 20.80
N PRO A 10 16.63 8.46 21.01
CA PRO A 10 15.37 7.76 20.78
C PRO A 10 14.94 7.77 19.30
N CYS A 11 14.45 6.62 18.81
CA CYS A 11 13.58 6.53 17.64
C CYS A 11 12.14 6.89 18.05
N ALA A 12 11.51 7.82 17.34
CA ALA A 12 10.12 8.22 17.55
C ALA A 12 9.30 7.89 16.30
N PHE A 13 8.35 6.95 16.43
CA PHE A 13 7.05 6.97 15.75
C PHE A 13 6.00 6.31 16.67
N PRO A 14 4.73 6.75 16.63
CA PRO A 14 3.76 6.57 17.70
C PRO A 14 2.87 5.34 17.52
N LEU A 15 2.24 4.94 18.63
CA LEU A 15 1.25 3.86 18.78
C LEU A 15 1.80 2.44 18.66
N PHE A 16 2.57 2.03 19.67
CA PHE A 16 2.53 0.75 20.40
C PHE A 16 3.90 0.55 21.08
N LEU A 17 3.95 0.69 22.41
CA LEU A 17 5.16 0.54 23.22
C LEU A 17 5.59 -0.93 23.26
N PHE A 18 6.50 -1.34 22.37
CA PHE A 18 7.28 -2.57 22.56
C PHE A 18 8.61 -2.26 23.25
N TYR A 19 8.80 -2.83 24.44
CA TYR A 19 10.07 -2.82 25.18
C TYR A 19 11.13 -3.65 24.42
N CYS A 20 12.18 -3.01 23.89
CA CYS A 20 13.39 -3.72 23.48
C CYS A 20 14.32 -3.89 24.69
N SER A 21 14.37 -5.09 25.26
CA SER A 21 15.40 -5.47 26.23
C SER A 21 16.48 -6.31 25.54
N THR A 22 17.65 -5.71 25.32
CA THR A 22 18.90 -6.42 25.03
C THR A 22 19.43 -7.06 26.31
N THR A 23 19.49 -8.39 26.38
CA THR A 23 20.25 -9.09 27.43
C THR A 23 21.42 -9.85 26.83
N LYS A 24 22.64 -9.39 27.14
CA LYS A 24 23.90 -10.12 26.98
C LYS A 24 23.93 -11.27 27.99
N THR A 25 24.07 -12.50 27.52
CA THR A 25 24.26 -13.67 28.38
C THR A 25 25.75 -13.90 28.64
N THR A 26 26.15 -13.83 29.91
CA THR A 26 27.43 -14.33 30.40
C THR A 26 27.12 -15.25 31.59
N LEU A 27 27.42 -16.55 31.44
CA LEU A 27 27.49 -17.54 32.52
C LEU A 27 28.85 -17.38 33.21
N PRO A 28 28.98 -17.62 34.54
CA PRO A 28 29.17 -19.00 34.98
C PRO A 28 28.80 -19.37 36.44
N PHE A 29 28.85 -20.68 36.67
CA PHE A 29 29.27 -21.38 37.91
C PHE A 29 28.30 -21.52 39.10
N GLY A 30 27.70 -22.71 39.17
CA GLY A 30 27.94 -23.68 40.25
C GLY A 30 27.32 -23.42 41.62
N GLN A 31 26.25 -24.15 41.94
CA GLN A 31 26.08 -24.83 43.24
C GLN A 31 24.95 -25.86 43.20
N SER A 32 25.21 -27.03 43.79
CA SER A 32 24.28 -28.14 43.96
C SER A 32 23.32 -27.83 45.11
N MET A 33 22.04 -27.71 44.81
CA MET A 33 20.98 -27.71 45.82
C MET A 33 20.00 -28.84 45.51
N ARG A 34 19.86 -29.75 46.48
CA ARG A 34 18.82 -30.78 46.48
C ARG A 34 17.51 -30.09 46.89
N PHE A 35 16.56 -30.02 45.96
CA PHE A 35 15.21 -29.55 46.24
C PHE A 35 14.27 -30.73 46.55
N PRO A 36 13.35 -30.60 47.51
CA PRO A 36 12.36 -31.63 47.81
C PRO A 36 11.38 -31.77 46.64
N THR A 37 11.19 -33.00 46.18
CA THR A 37 10.24 -33.39 45.15
C THR A 37 8.80 -33.32 45.66
N LYS A 38 8.21 -32.13 45.73
CA LYS A 38 6.75 -31.98 45.72
C LYS A 38 6.35 -30.72 44.95
N MET A 39 5.46 -30.92 43.99
CA MET A 39 4.77 -29.91 43.17
C MET A 39 5.57 -29.23 42.06
N TYR A 40 5.85 -29.97 40.99
CA TYR A 40 6.00 -29.38 39.65
C TYR A 40 5.02 -30.08 38.69
N ALA A 41 3.74 -29.99 39.01
CA ALA A 41 2.65 -30.44 38.15
C ALA A 41 1.76 -29.26 37.75
N ARG A 42 2.36 -28.10 37.40
CA ARG A 42 1.60 -26.98 36.80
C ARG A 42 2.43 -25.88 36.13
N SER A 43 3.74 -26.06 35.93
CA SER A 43 4.60 -25.00 35.35
C SER A 43 5.45 -25.47 34.18
N LEU A 44 5.06 -26.55 33.50
CA LEU A 44 5.72 -27.04 32.28
C LEU A 44 4.93 -26.74 30.99
N LEU A 45 3.82 -26.01 31.06
CA LEU A 45 3.00 -25.67 29.88
C LEU A 45 3.22 -24.25 29.33
N LEU A 46 3.97 -23.38 30.02
CA LEU A 46 4.20 -22.00 29.57
C LEU A 46 5.49 -21.80 28.76
N ALA A 47 6.43 -22.75 28.78
CA ALA A 47 7.72 -22.59 28.11
C ALA A 47 7.74 -23.01 26.62
N THR A 48 6.69 -23.70 26.14
CA THR A 48 6.62 -24.22 24.76
C THR A 48 5.86 -23.34 23.77
N LEU A 49 5.28 -22.20 24.19
CA LEU A 49 4.39 -21.40 23.32
C LEU A 49 5.05 -20.24 22.55
N LEU A 50 6.37 -20.05 22.64
CA LEU A 50 7.10 -18.94 22.00
C LEU A 50 7.82 -19.32 20.70
N ALA A 51 7.69 -20.56 20.21
CA ALA A 51 8.38 -21.05 19.01
C ALA A 51 7.55 -20.93 17.71
N ILE A 52 6.48 -20.13 17.70
CA ILE A 52 5.71 -19.84 16.50
C ILE A 52 5.91 -18.36 16.19
N LEU A 53 7.09 -17.98 15.70
CA LEU A 53 7.21 -16.71 15.00
C LEU A 53 6.32 -16.83 13.75
N PRO A 54 5.31 -15.95 13.57
CA PRO A 54 4.62 -15.89 12.30
C PRO A 54 5.65 -15.60 11.20
N PRO A 55 5.53 -16.20 10.00
CA PRO A 55 6.36 -15.81 8.88
C PRO A 55 6.23 -14.30 8.70
N THR A 56 7.36 -13.59 8.65
CA THR A 56 7.38 -12.21 8.19
C THR A 56 6.94 -12.23 6.74
N ILE A 57 5.65 -12.04 6.50
CA ILE A 57 5.11 -11.81 5.16
C ILE A 57 5.73 -10.49 4.71
N SER A 58 6.70 -10.56 3.81
CA SER A 58 7.21 -9.38 3.13
C SER A 58 6.07 -8.89 2.25
N ALA A 59 5.42 -7.79 2.65
CA ALA A 59 4.54 -7.07 1.75
C ALA A 59 5.39 -6.63 0.55
N GLN A 60 5.03 -7.10 -0.65
CA GLN A 60 5.65 -6.59 -1.88
C GLN A 60 5.22 -5.14 -2.08
N ASP A 61 6.11 -4.33 -2.61
CA ASP A 61 5.83 -2.92 -2.85
C ASP A 61 4.72 -2.76 -3.91
N PRO A 62 3.64 -2.00 -3.64
CA PRO A 62 2.54 -1.84 -4.59
C PRO A 62 2.97 -1.23 -5.92
N ALA A 63 4.00 -0.37 -5.94
CA ALA A 63 4.50 0.22 -7.18
C ALA A 63 5.24 -0.84 -8.01
N GLU A 64 6.03 -1.72 -7.40
CA GLU A 64 6.64 -2.87 -8.09
C GLU A 64 5.58 -3.81 -8.69
N LEU A 65 4.53 -4.14 -7.91
CA LEU A 65 3.44 -5.00 -8.37
C LEU A 65 2.64 -4.38 -9.52
N CYS A 66 2.35 -3.09 -9.45
CA CYS A 66 1.68 -2.37 -10.52
C CYS A 66 2.58 -2.24 -11.76
N GLY A 67 3.85 -1.91 -11.56
CA GLY A 67 4.83 -1.76 -12.65
C GLY A 67 5.08 -3.07 -13.41
N ALA A 68 4.92 -4.21 -12.74
CA ALA A 68 4.95 -5.52 -13.38
C ALA A 68 3.77 -5.76 -14.34
N LYS A 69 2.62 -5.10 -14.12
CA LYS A 69 1.48 -5.11 -15.06
C LYS A 69 1.69 -4.11 -16.19
N SER A 70 2.03 -2.87 -15.86
CA SER A 70 2.42 -1.88 -16.86
C SER A 70 3.24 -0.72 -16.27
N PRO A 71 4.45 -0.45 -16.77
CA PRO A 71 5.25 0.69 -16.32
C PRO A 71 4.63 2.04 -16.73
N SER A 72 3.83 2.08 -17.80
CA SER A 72 3.14 3.28 -18.25
C SER A 72 2.14 3.81 -17.22
N ILE A 73 1.51 2.92 -16.44
CA ILE A 73 0.60 3.30 -15.35
C ILE A 73 1.38 4.05 -14.26
N ILE A 74 2.58 3.59 -13.91
CA ILE A 74 3.43 4.26 -12.90
C ILE A 74 3.73 5.69 -13.33
N HIS A 75 4.14 5.90 -14.58
CA HIS A 75 4.43 7.23 -15.11
C HIS A 75 3.19 8.15 -15.11
N ALA A 76 2.02 7.61 -15.48
CA ALA A 76 0.77 8.34 -15.43
C ALA A 76 0.38 8.71 -13.99
N ILE A 77 0.57 7.81 -13.01
CA ILE A 77 0.31 8.09 -11.59
C ILE A 77 1.21 9.22 -11.09
N ASP A 78 2.51 9.17 -11.38
CA ASP A 78 3.45 10.22 -10.98
C ASP A 78 3.09 11.58 -11.59
N THR A 79 2.58 11.59 -12.82
CA THR A 79 2.15 12.81 -13.50
C THR A 79 0.87 13.39 -12.87
N LEU A 80 -0.17 12.57 -12.69
CA LEU A 80 -1.44 13.01 -12.14
C LEU A 80 -1.32 13.41 -10.66
N CYS A 81 -0.71 12.54 -9.84
CA CYS A 81 -0.55 12.76 -8.40
C CYS A 81 0.61 13.73 -8.07
N GLY A 82 1.40 14.15 -9.06
CA GLY A 82 2.41 15.19 -8.91
C GLY A 82 1.80 16.58 -8.65
N ASP A 83 0.53 16.79 -9.03
CA ASP A 83 -0.19 18.03 -8.73
C ASP A 83 -0.55 18.10 -7.23
N HIS A 84 -0.27 19.25 -6.62
CA HIS A 84 -0.55 19.53 -5.22
C HIS A 84 -1.99 20.04 -4.99
N HIS A 85 -2.79 20.23 -6.04
CA HIS A 85 -4.12 20.84 -5.97
C HIS A 85 -5.21 19.95 -6.60
N LEU A 86 -5.19 18.66 -6.28
CA LEU A 86 -6.24 17.73 -6.66
C LEU A 86 -7.46 17.88 -5.73
N TYR A 87 -8.56 18.38 -6.29
CA TYR A 87 -9.86 18.45 -5.64
C TYR A 87 -10.91 17.72 -6.49
N VAL A 88 -11.88 17.09 -5.85
CA VAL A 88 -13.05 16.50 -6.52
C VAL A 88 -14.31 17.08 -5.90
N GLY A 89 -15.26 17.52 -6.71
CA GLY A 89 -16.49 18.10 -6.21
C GLY A 89 -17.38 18.69 -7.30
N ASP A 90 -18.55 19.15 -6.89
CA ASP A 90 -19.49 19.82 -7.79
C ASP A 90 -18.82 20.98 -8.53
N ASN A 91 -18.87 20.96 -9.86
CA ASN A 91 -18.22 21.94 -10.76
C ASN A 91 -16.69 21.97 -10.70
N VAL A 92 -16.05 20.97 -10.09
CA VAL A 92 -14.59 20.77 -10.23
C VAL A 92 -14.32 19.95 -11.49
N PRO A 93 -13.39 20.36 -12.36
CA PRO A 93 -13.06 19.60 -13.57
C PRO A 93 -12.56 18.19 -13.24
N VAL A 94 -12.86 17.26 -14.14
CA VAL A 94 -12.27 15.92 -14.14
C VAL A 94 -10.75 16.03 -14.28
N HIS A 95 -10.02 15.32 -13.42
CA HIS A 95 -8.57 15.21 -13.54
C HIS A 95 -8.25 13.99 -14.38
N GLN A 96 -7.53 14.18 -15.48
CA GLN A 96 -7.15 13.10 -16.37
C GLN A 96 -5.73 13.28 -16.90
N VAL A 97 -5.04 12.17 -17.10
CA VAL A 97 -3.76 12.12 -17.80
C VAL A 97 -3.74 10.90 -18.71
N PHE A 98 -2.99 11.02 -19.80
CA PHE A 98 -2.68 9.92 -20.70
C PHE A 98 -1.25 9.48 -20.46
N GLY A 99 -0.98 8.19 -20.70
CA GLY A 99 0.38 7.66 -20.75
C GLY A 99 1.15 8.17 -21.96
N ASP A 100 2.30 7.55 -22.19
CA ASP A 100 3.17 7.92 -23.30
C ASP A 100 2.51 7.67 -24.67
N PRO A 101 2.92 8.38 -25.74
CA PRO A 101 2.34 8.21 -27.06
C PRO A 101 2.40 6.75 -27.56
N GLY A 102 1.24 6.18 -27.88
CA GLY A 102 1.10 4.81 -28.34
C GLY A 102 0.75 3.81 -27.25
N GLU A 103 0.80 4.20 -25.98
CA GLU A 103 0.31 3.39 -24.87
C GLU A 103 -1.21 3.62 -24.67
N PRO A 104 -1.98 2.57 -24.30
CA PRO A 104 -3.41 2.69 -24.06
C PRO A 104 -3.74 3.33 -22.70
N THR A 105 -2.73 3.79 -21.96
CA THR A 105 -2.88 4.19 -20.57
C THR A 105 -3.62 5.51 -20.42
N GLN A 106 -4.64 5.53 -19.59
CA GLN A 106 -5.32 6.73 -19.14
C GLN A 106 -5.72 6.58 -17.67
N LEU A 107 -5.49 7.63 -16.89
CA LEU A 107 -5.98 7.75 -15.52
C LEU A 107 -7.01 8.87 -15.44
N GLU A 108 -8.05 8.65 -14.65
CA GLU A 108 -9.11 9.63 -14.43
C GLU A 108 -9.56 9.65 -12.97
N ILE A 109 -9.83 10.85 -12.46
CA ILE A 109 -10.54 11.10 -11.20
C ILE A 109 -11.70 12.06 -11.49
N SER A 110 -12.91 11.62 -11.19
CA SER A 110 -14.14 12.41 -11.33
C SER A 110 -15.05 12.23 -10.12
N GLY A 111 -16.02 13.12 -9.92
CA GLY A 111 -16.99 12.98 -8.83
C GLY A 111 -17.67 14.28 -8.41
N ASP A 112 -18.86 14.13 -7.84
CA ASP A 112 -19.75 15.22 -7.41
C ASP A 112 -19.78 15.30 -5.87
N CYS A 113 -18.59 15.45 -5.27
CA CYS A 113 -18.45 15.58 -3.82
C CYS A 113 -18.87 16.97 -3.34
N SER A 114 -19.63 17.02 -2.24
CA SER A 114 -20.12 18.26 -1.63
C SER A 114 -19.98 18.21 -0.10
N PRO A 115 -19.08 19.02 0.51
CA PRO A 115 -18.18 19.97 -0.14
C PRO A 115 -17.09 19.29 -0.98
N ALA A 116 -16.43 20.07 -1.86
CA ALA A 116 -15.31 19.55 -2.64
C ALA A 116 -14.20 18.99 -1.73
N GLU A 117 -13.72 17.80 -2.08
CA GLU A 117 -12.77 17.02 -1.30
C GLU A 117 -11.36 17.15 -1.87
N TYR A 118 -10.42 17.50 -1.00
CA TYR A 118 -8.99 17.49 -1.35
C TYR A 118 -8.44 16.07 -1.35
N ILE A 119 -7.61 15.76 -2.32
CA ILE A 119 -6.88 14.49 -2.44
C ILE A 119 -5.40 14.74 -2.15
N PRO A 120 -4.88 14.29 -0.99
CA PRO A 120 -3.46 14.33 -0.73
C PRO A 120 -2.68 13.45 -1.71
N ARG A 121 -1.47 13.89 -2.09
CA ARG A 121 -0.60 13.17 -3.04
C ARG A 121 -0.35 11.71 -2.67
N ASP A 122 -0.07 11.42 -1.41
CA ASP A 122 0.16 10.05 -0.92
C ASP A 122 -1.09 9.17 -1.04
N ILE A 123 -2.27 9.77 -0.85
CA ILE A 123 -3.56 9.11 -1.04
C ILE A 123 -3.79 8.84 -2.52
N CYS A 124 -3.53 9.83 -3.39
CA CYS A 124 -3.64 9.68 -4.84
C CYS A 124 -2.79 8.51 -5.35
N THR A 125 -1.49 8.53 -5.04
CA THR A 125 -0.57 7.48 -5.47
C THR A 125 -0.99 6.11 -4.95
N ARG A 126 -1.35 6.01 -3.67
CA ARG A 126 -1.75 4.74 -3.06
C ARG A 126 -3.02 4.16 -3.69
N GLN A 127 -4.06 4.97 -3.89
CA GLN A 127 -5.33 4.50 -4.43
C GLN A 127 -5.18 4.01 -5.88
N PHE A 128 -4.43 4.70 -6.72
CA PHE A 128 -4.17 4.20 -8.07
C PHE A 128 -3.34 2.91 -8.09
N TYR A 129 -2.36 2.76 -7.19
CA TYR A 129 -1.66 1.47 -7.06
C TYR A 129 -2.60 0.34 -6.59
N GLU A 130 -3.53 0.62 -5.67
CA GLU A 130 -4.54 -0.37 -5.26
C GLU A 130 -5.41 -0.80 -6.45
N ILE A 131 -5.89 0.14 -7.26
CA ILE A 131 -6.67 -0.18 -8.48
C ILE A 131 -5.82 -0.99 -9.46
N CYS A 132 -4.59 -0.55 -9.74
CA CYS A 132 -3.71 -1.21 -10.69
C CYS A 132 -3.40 -2.66 -10.28
N VAL A 133 -3.04 -2.88 -9.01
CA VAL A 133 -2.70 -4.20 -8.49
C VAL A 133 -3.94 -5.11 -8.47
N GLY A 134 -5.09 -4.58 -8.04
CA GLY A 134 -6.36 -5.32 -7.97
C GLY A 134 -7.09 -5.46 -9.31
N GLY A 135 -6.68 -4.71 -10.32
CA GLY A 135 -7.27 -4.68 -11.65
C GLY A 135 -6.94 -5.92 -12.48
N ASN A 136 -7.33 -5.88 -13.76
CA ASN A 136 -7.11 -6.96 -14.71
C ASN A 136 -5.60 -7.19 -15.00
N GLU A 137 -5.28 -8.10 -15.92
CA GLU A 137 -3.90 -8.44 -16.29
C GLU A 137 -3.06 -7.23 -16.76
N HIS A 138 -3.70 -6.18 -17.29
CA HIS A 138 -3.06 -4.94 -17.73
C HIS A 138 -3.07 -3.84 -16.68
N GLY A 139 -3.69 -4.07 -15.52
CA GLY A 139 -3.84 -3.09 -14.44
C GLY A 139 -5.04 -2.16 -14.60
N SER A 140 -5.92 -2.42 -15.57
CA SER A 140 -7.16 -1.66 -15.73
C SER A 140 -8.15 -1.99 -14.62
N GLY A 141 -8.84 -0.97 -14.12
CA GLY A 141 -9.79 -1.12 -13.03
C GLY A 141 -10.50 0.18 -12.68
N VAL A 142 -11.55 0.07 -11.88
CA VAL A 142 -12.35 1.19 -11.38
C VAL A 142 -12.57 1.01 -9.88
N ALA A 143 -12.44 2.09 -9.12
CA ALA A 143 -12.79 2.11 -7.70
C ALA A 143 -13.48 3.41 -7.32
N ASN A 144 -14.25 3.36 -6.23
CA ASN A 144 -14.95 4.52 -5.69
C ASN A 144 -14.36 4.91 -4.35
N TYR A 145 -14.07 6.20 -4.19
CA TYR A 145 -13.46 6.78 -3.00
C TYR A 145 -14.20 8.05 -2.52
N GLY A 146 -13.65 8.69 -1.50
CA GLY A 146 -14.25 9.83 -0.79
C GLY A 146 -14.47 9.54 0.69
N TRP A 147 -14.46 10.59 1.50
CA TRP A 147 -14.58 10.46 2.97
C TRP A 147 -16.00 10.11 3.45
N HIS A 148 -17.03 10.40 2.65
CA HIS A 148 -18.42 10.11 2.98
C HIS A 148 -18.76 8.60 2.94
N GLU A 149 -19.89 8.24 3.54
CA GLU A 149 -20.45 6.87 3.51
C GLU A 149 -20.77 6.45 2.07
N VAL A 150 -21.37 7.37 1.30
CA VAL A 150 -21.50 7.25 -0.15
C VAL A 150 -20.22 7.78 -0.77
N LYS A 151 -19.47 6.89 -1.43
CA LYS A 151 -18.27 7.26 -2.17
C LYS A 151 -18.66 8.13 -3.36
N CYS A 152 -18.24 9.40 -3.33
CA CYS A 152 -18.60 10.41 -4.34
C CYS A 152 -17.56 10.56 -5.44
N GLN A 153 -16.36 9.97 -5.27
CA GLN A 153 -15.28 10.01 -6.25
C GLN A 153 -15.22 8.69 -7.02
N THR A 154 -15.11 8.75 -8.34
CA THR A 154 -14.84 7.62 -9.23
C THR A 154 -13.42 7.73 -9.78
N TRP A 155 -12.66 6.67 -9.65
CA TRP A 155 -11.25 6.60 -10.05
C TRP A 155 -11.07 5.47 -11.04
N ILE A 156 -10.44 5.77 -12.18
CA ILE A 156 -10.34 4.86 -13.32
C ILE A 156 -8.88 4.71 -13.73
N VAL A 157 -8.44 3.47 -13.89
CA VAL A 157 -7.24 3.09 -14.63
C VAL A 157 -7.70 2.37 -15.89
N MET A 158 -7.42 2.95 -17.06
CA MET A 158 -7.59 2.29 -18.35
C MET A 158 -6.20 1.98 -18.90
N ASN A 159 -5.95 0.71 -19.22
CA ASN A 159 -4.69 0.29 -19.84
C ASN A 159 -4.88 -0.91 -20.78
N ASP A 160 -6.12 -1.19 -21.17
CA ASP A 160 -6.41 -2.27 -22.10
C ASP A 160 -6.13 -1.79 -23.53
N PRO A 161 -5.46 -2.60 -24.36
CA PRO A 161 -5.26 -2.26 -25.77
C PRO A 161 -6.61 -1.96 -26.42
N MET A 162 -6.75 -0.79 -27.03
CA MET A 162 -7.93 -0.51 -27.83
C MET A 162 -8.04 -1.60 -28.90
N PRO A 163 -9.19 -2.29 -29.05
CA PRO A 163 -9.34 -3.22 -30.16
C PRO A 163 -9.07 -2.46 -31.46
N PRO A 164 -8.37 -3.08 -32.42
CA PRO A 164 -8.06 -2.41 -33.68
C PRO A 164 -9.34 -1.85 -34.27
N LEU A 165 -9.33 -0.56 -34.61
CA LEU A 165 -10.46 0.09 -35.25
C LEU A 165 -10.90 -0.77 -36.44
N PRO A 166 -12.22 -1.03 -36.62
CA PRO A 166 -12.69 -1.77 -37.77
C PRO A 166 -12.20 -1.05 -39.02
N THR A 167 -11.32 -1.72 -39.78
CA THR A 167 -10.77 -1.17 -41.01
C THR A 167 -11.92 -0.80 -41.93
N ALA A 168 -11.96 0.46 -42.37
CA ALA A 168 -12.94 0.95 -43.32
C ALA A 168 -13.00 -0.01 -44.52
N GLY A 169 -14.09 -0.78 -44.63
CA GLY A 169 -14.19 -1.90 -45.56
C GLY A 169 -15.03 -3.07 -45.06
N MET A 170 -15.27 -3.19 -43.75
CA MET A 170 -16.28 -4.12 -43.24
C MET A 170 -17.70 -3.50 -43.34
N PRO A 171 -18.70 -4.25 -43.82
CA PRO A 171 -20.08 -3.78 -43.85
C PRO A 171 -20.56 -3.49 -42.42
N GLY A 172 -20.77 -2.21 -42.09
CA GLY A 172 -21.26 -1.78 -40.78
C GLY A 172 -20.58 -0.54 -40.16
N ALA A 173 -19.54 0.04 -40.78
CA ALA A 173 -18.95 1.27 -40.28
C ALA A 173 -19.93 2.47 -40.46
N PRO A 174 -20.18 3.29 -39.41
CA PRO A 174 -21.02 4.48 -39.54
C PRO A 174 -20.36 5.52 -40.46
N PRO A 175 -21.15 6.32 -41.21
CA PRO A 175 -20.61 7.38 -42.04
C PRO A 175 -19.98 8.47 -41.16
N GLY A 176 -18.77 8.89 -41.55
CA GLY A 176 -18.06 10.03 -40.96
C GLY A 176 -18.52 11.38 -41.48
#